data_AF-A0A2E4WL64-F1
#
_entry.id   AF-A0A2E4WL64-F1
#
_cell.length_a   1.000
_cell.length_b   1.000
_cell.length_c   1.000
_cell.angle_alpha   90.00
_cell.angle_beta   90.00
_cell.angle_gamma   90.00
#
_symmetry.space_group_name_H-M   'P 1'
#
loop_
_entity.id
_entity.type
_entity.pdbx_description
1 polymer ?
#
loop_
_entity_poly.entity_id
_entity_poly.type
_entity_poly.pdbx_seq_one_letter_code
_entity_poly.pdbx_strand_id
1 'polypeptide(L)'
;MNNSVLTLVIATKNRNQWIERITSYYSNIRFSHKIFIVDSSDENKYTTNKQIVSNHSKELDMTHYYLPNTSNNLAIAKIIDQIETEYTIVTGDDDYLVPRTLTHCIEFLEKNNDYVAVAGKVFSPYVYSTSDSTLGVEFIIDSTNDVVRTIDDDSAIQRLINSFSPWDTSAFSLQRSSMIKTVYQNLKKLDLESHPDTFDLAEWAINGMSKILGKQKRLDDLLLVMTRHALTGSQRLDTMKTKQISTEGLLKIDLMEAIFLLGNMWQDLLPSSDNPIKDRQAIIGVLSKFYSNQVNKDFVQYKNKQVENARRINQEAIRKYRNSMSRLMKSCSFLDESIRKVKNKFTTRTKLEKIVKDKKIGHKEKKHINSEIKLNEIKEDQNLKEDFMPIYNSLTNFSPKNKSESYTLRPI
;
A
#
# COMPACT_ATOMS: atom_id res chain seq x y z
N MET A 1 -0.57 4.57 34.60
CA MET A 1 -1.00 4.15 33.26
C MET A 1 0.20 4.34 32.36
N ASN A 2 0.70 3.31 31.68
CA ASN A 2 1.71 3.51 30.65
C ASN A 2 1.06 4.39 29.57
N ASN A 3 1.60 5.58 29.31
CA ASN A 3 1.15 6.39 28.20
C ASN A 3 1.47 5.63 26.90
N SER A 4 0.46 5.13 26.19
CA SER A 4 0.69 4.49 24.90
C SER A 4 1.32 5.50 23.95
N VAL A 5 2.44 5.12 23.33
CA VAL A 5 3.16 5.95 22.34
C VAL A 5 2.75 5.63 20.90
N LEU A 6 2.00 4.55 20.68
CA LEU A 6 1.57 4.07 19.36
C LEU A 6 0.04 3.93 19.28
N THR A 7 -0.53 4.28 18.13
CA THR A 7 -1.90 3.93 17.72
C THR A 7 -1.83 3.04 16.48
N LEU A 8 -2.42 1.85 16.58
CA LEU A 8 -2.69 0.97 15.46
C LEU A 8 -4.07 1.29 14.87
N VAL A 9 -4.13 1.70 13.61
CA VAL A 9 -5.40 1.97 12.92
C VAL A 9 -5.73 0.80 11.99
N ILE A 10 -6.83 0.11 12.25
CA ILE A 10 -7.31 -1.03 11.48
C ILE A 10 -8.59 -0.63 10.74
N ALA A 11 -8.54 -0.61 9.40
CA ALA A 11 -9.72 -0.35 8.58
C ALA A 11 -10.47 -1.64 8.22
N THR A 12 -11.79 -1.63 8.33
CA THR A 12 -12.65 -2.77 7.98
C THR A 12 -13.95 -2.35 7.28
N LYS A 13 -14.50 -3.26 6.48
CA LYS A 13 -15.80 -3.10 5.83
C LYS A 13 -16.41 -4.47 5.53
N ASN A 14 -17.52 -4.80 6.20
CA ASN A 14 -18.29 -6.03 6.04
C ASN A 14 -17.47 -7.33 6.22
N ARG A 15 -16.44 -7.29 7.08
CA ARG A 15 -15.49 -8.38 7.31
C ARG A 15 -15.40 -8.79 8.79
N ASN A 16 -16.55 -9.10 9.40
CA ASN A 16 -16.65 -9.42 10.84
C ASN A 16 -15.76 -10.59 11.30
N GLN A 17 -15.56 -11.59 10.45
CA GLN A 17 -14.68 -12.73 10.77
C GLN A 17 -13.19 -12.33 10.84
N TRP A 18 -12.77 -11.34 10.05
CA TRP A 18 -11.42 -10.80 10.11
C TRP A 18 -11.22 -9.94 11.35
N ILE A 19 -12.24 -9.15 11.71
CA ILE A 19 -12.25 -8.44 13.00
C ILE A 19 -12.14 -9.40 14.18
N GLU A 20 -12.91 -10.49 14.22
CA GLU A 20 -12.81 -11.49 15.30
C GLU A 20 -11.42 -12.13 15.39
N ARG A 21 -10.80 -12.43 14.24
CA ARG A 21 -9.43 -12.97 14.17
C ARG A 21 -8.40 -11.99 14.70
N ILE A 22 -8.39 -10.78 14.17
CA ILE A 22 -7.34 -9.81 14.45
C ILE A 22 -7.41 -9.31 15.90
N THR A 23 -8.61 -9.11 16.46
CA THR A 23 -8.76 -8.77 17.88
C THR A 23 -8.36 -9.91 18.80
N SER A 24 -8.70 -11.17 18.45
CA SER A 24 -8.25 -12.35 19.19
C SER A 24 -6.72 -12.48 19.18
N TYR A 25 -6.07 -12.24 18.03
CA TYR A 25 -4.62 -12.22 17.92
C TYR A 25 -4.00 -11.18 18.85
N TYR A 26 -4.44 -9.91 18.76
CA TYR A 26 -3.88 -8.84 19.58
C TYR A 26 -4.15 -9.07 21.08
N SER A 27 -5.29 -9.65 21.45
CA SER A 27 -5.59 -10.06 22.83
C SER A 27 -4.63 -11.15 23.32
N ASN A 28 -4.43 -12.21 22.54
CA ASN A 28 -3.58 -13.34 22.91
C ASN A 28 -2.12 -12.94 23.14
N ILE A 29 -1.60 -12.02 22.33
CA ILE A 29 -0.24 -11.49 22.49
C ILE A 29 -0.16 -10.32 23.49
N ARG A 30 -1.29 -9.96 24.12
CA ARG A 30 -1.43 -8.85 25.08
C ARG A 30 -0.88 -7.54 24.53
N PHE A 31 -1.35 -7.16 23.34
CA PHE A 31 -0.93 -5.94 22.67
C PHE A 31 -1.18 -4.71 23.57
N SER A 32 -0.13 -3.96 23.85
CA SER A 32 -0.13 -2.92 24.89
C SER A 32 -0.38 -1.50 24.38
N HIS A 33 -0.68 -1.34 23.09
CA HIS A 33 -0.88 -0.04 22.46
C HIS A 33 -2.34 0.18 22.06
N LYS A 34 -2.69 1.44 21.79
CA LYS A 34 -4.03 1.84 21.35
C LYS A 34 -4.35 1.20 20.00
N ILE A 35 -5.57 0.70 19.86
CA ILE A 35 -6.11 0.21 18.58
C ILE A 35 -7.35 1.02 18.22
N PHE A 36 -7.35 1.62 17.04
CA PHE A 36 -8.52 2.23 16.44
C PHE A 36 -9.08 1.30 15.37
N ILE A 37 -10.29 0.78 15.60
CA ILE A 37 -11.05 0.06 14.57
C ILE A 37 -11.90 1.07 13.82
N VAL A 38 -11.59 1.28 12.54
CA VAL A 38 -12.28 2.21 11.65
C VAL A 38 -13.20 1.39 10.73
N ASP A 39 -14.49 1.41 11.05
CA ASP A 39 -15.46 0.47 10.51
C ASP A 39 -16.44 1.16 9.54
N SER A 40 -16.28 0.85 8.25
CA SER A 40 -17.14 1.33 7.17
C SER A 40 -18.18 0.30 6.73
N SER A 41 -18.49 -0.69 7.58
CA SER A 41 -19.48 -1.74 7.32
C SER A 41 -20.90 -1.21 7.24
N ASP A 42 -21.79 -2.02 6.67
CA ASP A 42 -23.22 -1.80 6.75
C ASP A 42 -23.72 -2.11 8.18
N GLU A 43 -24.87 -1.56 8.56
CA GLU A 43 -25.39 -1.58 9.94
C GLU A 43 -25.45 -2.98 10.58
N ASN A 44 -25.90 -3.99 9.82
CA ASN A 44 -25.98 -5.37 10.29
C ASN A 44 -24.60 -5.93 10.65
N LYS A 45 -23.60 -5.67 9.80
CA LYS A 45 -22.22 -6.14 10.01
C LYS A 45 -21.52 -5.34 11.10
N TYR A 46 -21.75 -4.03 11.16
CA TYR A 46 -21.26 -3.17 12.24
C TYR A 46 -21.76 -3.63 13.62
N THR A 47 -23.05 -3.98 13.75
CA THR A 47 -23.61 -4.47 15.03
C THR A 47 -22.85 -5.71 15.53
N THR A 48 -22.52 -6.63 14.61
CA THR A 48 -21.71 -7.81 14.92
C THR A 48 -20.29 -7.43 15.31
N ASN A 49 -19.64 -6.55 14.54
CA ASN A 49 -18.28 -6.06 14.83
C ASN A 49 -18.20 -5.39 16.19
N LYS A 50 -19.20 -4.56 16.55
CA LYS A 50 -19.27 -3.87 17.83
C LYS A 50 -19.30 -4.85 18.99
N GLN A 51 -20.06 -5.95 18.86
CA GLN A 51 -20.08 -6.99 19.88
C GLN A 51 -18.72 -7.70 19.98
N ILE A 52 -18.08 -8.01 18.85
CA ILE A 52 -16.74 -8.62 18.83
C ILE A 52 -15.73 -7.71 19.54
N VAL A 53 -15.67 -6.43 19.19
CA VAL A 53 -14.74 -5.46 19.81
C VAL A 53 -15.01 -5.34 21.31
N SER A 54 -16.28 -5.25 21.71
CA SER A 54 -16.68 -5.20 23.13
C SER A 54 -16.17 -6.40 23.93
N ASN A 55 -16.19 -7.60 23.35
CA ASN A 55 -15.71 -8.83 24.01
C ASN A 55 -14.21 -8.78 24.38
N HIS A 56 -13.41 -7.97 23.68
CA HIS A 56 -11.97 -7.83 23.94
C HIS A 56 -11.59 -6.53 24.67
N SER A 57 -12.57 -5.68 25.03
CA SER A 57 -12.34 -4.37 25.65
C SER A 57 -11.66 -4.41 27.03
N LYS A 58 -11.67 -5.56 27.71
CA LYS A 58 -10.97 -5.75 28.99
C LYS A 58 -9.48 -6.03 28.83
N GLU A 59 -9.07 -6.51 27.65
CA GLU A 59 -7.71 -6.99 27.37
C GLU A 59 -6.95 -6.01 26.47
N LEU A 60 -7.67 -5.21 25.68
CA LEU A 60 -7.13 -4.30 24.68
C LEU A 60 -7.67 -2.88 24.89
N ASP A 61 -6.80 -1.89 24.74
CA ASP A 61 -7.18 -0.47 24.65
C ASP A 61 -7.66 -0.17 23.23
N MET A 62 -8.98 -0.31 23.00
CA MET A 62 -9.57 -0.16 21.68
C MET A 62 -10.64 0.93 21.63
N THR A 63 -10.63 1.69 20.54
CA THR A 63 -11.73 2.60 20.17
C THR A 63 -12.32 2.17 18.83
N HIS A 64 -13.65 2.06 18.75
CA HIS A 64 -14.37 1.62 17.56
C HIS A 64 -15.15 2.78 16.95
N TYR A 65 -14.74 3.23 15.77
CA TYR A 65 -15.38 4.30 15.02
C TYR A 65 -16.27 3.72 13.92
N TYR A 66 -17.55 4.09 13.91
CA TYR A 66 -18.50 3.72 12.87
C TYR A 66 -18.63 4.82 11.82
N LEU A 67 -18.21 4.54 10.58
CA LEU A 67 -18.16 5.49 9.47
C LEU A 67 -18.74 4.84 8.21
N PRO A 68 -20.05 4.55 8.17
CA PRO A 68 -20.68 3.90 7.02
C PRO A 68 -20.55 4.75 5.76
N ASN A 69 -20.72 4.12 4.59
CA ASN A 69 -20.69 4.79 3.28
C ASN A 69 -19.39 5.54 2.94
N THR A 70 -18.29 5.19 3.60
CA THR A 70 -16.97 5.75 3.29
C THR A 70 -16.02 4.69 2.73
N SER A 71 -15.02 5.14 1.97
CA SER A 71 -13.86 4.31 1.64
C SER A 71 -12.91 4.27 2.84
N ASN A 72 -12.08 3.23 2.95
CA ASN A 72 -11.16 3.06 4.08
C ASN A 72 -10.28 4.31 4.32
N ASN A 73 -9.69 4.86 3.26
CA ASN A 73 -8.81 6.03 3.37
C ASN A 73 -9.55 7.27 3.85
N LEU A 74 -10.78 7.46 3.39
CA LEU A 74 -11.61 8.58 3.83
C LEU A 74 -12.10 8.41 5.26
N ALA A 75 -12.46 7.19 5.65
CA ALA A 75 -12.84 6.86 7.02
C ALA A 75 -11.70 7.19 7.99
N ILE A 76 -10.47 6.77 7.66
CA ILE A 76 -9.26 7.11 8.42
C ILE A 76 -9.05 8.62 8.45
N ALA A 77 -9.21 9.32 7.33
CA ALA A 77 -9.09 10.77 7.29
C ALA A 77 -10.06 11.45 8.28
N LYS A 78 -11.31 10.99 8.36
CA LYS A 78 -12.33 11.55 9.28
C LYS A 78 -11.95 11.44 10.76
N ILE A 79 -11.13 10.46 11.16
CA ILE A 79 -10.72 10.25 12.55
C ILE A 79 -9.26 10.63 12.85
N ILE A 80 -8.50 11.10 11.86
CA ILE A 80 -7.05 11.28 11.99
C ILE A 80 -6.66 12.23 13.13
N ASP A 81 -7.52 13.23 13.41
CA ASP A 81 -7.30 14.23 14.45
C ASP A 81 -7.50 13.66 15.87
N GLN A 82 -8.12 12.48 16.00
CA GLN A 82 -8.30 11.75 17.27
C GLN A 82 -7.05 10.97 17.70
N ILE A 83 -6.06 10.83 16.81
CA ILE A 83 -4.81 10.14 17.13
C ILE A 83 -3.95 11.06 18.00
N GLU A 84 -3.77 10.73 19.27
CA GLU A 84 -2.97 11.55 20.20
C GLU A 84 -1.56 11.00 20.44
N THR A 85 -1.30 9.76 20.02
CA THR A 85 -0.02 9.09 20.23
C THR A 85 1.06 9.63 19.30
N GLU A 86 2.33 9.48 19.65
CA GLU A 86 3.45 9.98 18.86
C GLU A 86 3.67 9.20 17.55
N TYR A 87 3.35 7.90 17.57
CA TYR A 87 3.49 7.00 16.44
C TYR A 87 2.15 6.43 16.00
N THR A 88 2.04 6.15 14.71
CA THR A 88 0.86 5.54 14.09
C THR A 88 1.28 4.54 13.03
N ILE A 89 0.54 3.44 12.92
CA ILE A 89 0.60 2.54 11.77
C ILE A 89 -0.83 2.21 11.32
N VAL A 90 -1.05 2.21 10.01
CA VAL A 90 -2.34 1.89 9.39
C VAL A 90 -2.24 0.50 8.76
N THR A 91 -3.28 -0.32 8.91
CA THR A 91 -3.30 -1.66 8.35
C THR A 91 -4.73 -2.12 8.02
N GLY A 92 -4.86 -3.23 7.28
CA GLY A 92 -6.13 -3.92 7.07
C GLY A 92 -6.52 -4.83 8.24
N ASP A 93 -7.80 -5.19 8.34
CA ASP A 93 -8.31 -6.19 9.29
C ASP A 93 -7.76 -7.62 9.11
N ASP A 94 -7.02 -7.86 8.02
CA ASP A 94 -6.46 -9.13 7.60
C ASP A 94 -4.91 -9.18 7.69
N ASP A 95 -4.30 -8.11 8.20
CA ASP A 95 -2.86 -7.89 8.20
C ASP A 95 -2.32 -7.84 9.65
N TYR A 96 -1.36 -8.70 9.95
CA TYR A 96 -0.85 -8.90 11.31
C TYR A 96 0.49 -8.21 11.53
N LEU A 97 0.59 -7.41 12.59
CA LEU A 97 1.84 -6.76 12.97
C LEU A 97 2.57 -7.52 14.08
N VAL A 98 3.89 -7.46 14.05
CA VAL A 98 4.78 -8.05 15.05
C VAL A 98 5.15 -7.00 16.11
N PRO A 99 4.71 -7.14 17.38
CA PRO A 99 4.93 -6.12 18.42
C PRO A 99 6.40 -5.83 18.74
N ARG A 100 7.24 -6.87 18.75
CA ARG A 100 8.68 -6.71 18.99
C ARG A 100 9.32 -5.79 17.94
N THR A 101 9.00 -6.02 16.66
CA THR A 101 9.48 -5.19 15.56
C THR A 101 8.93 -3.77 15.62
N LEU A 102 7.67 -3.56 16.05
CA LEU A 102 7.14 -2.21 16.28
C LEU A 102 7.98 -1.43 17.30
N THR A 103 8.47 -2.11 18.35
CA THR A 103 9.37 -1.51 19.35
C THR A 103 10.69 -1.08 18.70
N HIS A 104 11.31 -1.93 17.88
CA HIS A 104 12.53 -1.59 17.14
C HIS A 104 12.32 -0.41 16.17
N CYS A 105 11.16 -0.36 15.50
CA CYS A 105 10.79 0.76 14.63
C CYS A 105 10.68 2.08 15.39
N ILE A 106 10.05 2.08 16.57
CA ILE A 106 9.95 3.25 17.44
C ILE A 106 11.34 3.70 17.88
N GLU A 107 12.16 2.79 18.40
CA GLU A 107 13.53 3.10 18.83
C GLU A 107 14.39 3.67 17.69
N PHE A 108 14.19 3.21 16.46
CA PHE A 108 14.86 3.77 15.30
C PHE A 108 14.44 5.22 15.06
N LEU A 109 13.14 5.54 15.08
CA LEU A 109 12.66 6.90 14.88
C LEU A 109 13.14 7.83 16.00
N GLU A 110 13.09 7.42 17.26
CA GLU A 110 13.62 8.20 18.39
C GLU A 110 15.09 8.62 18.19
N LYS A 111 15.90 7.75 17.57
CA LYS A 111 17.32 8.00 17.32
C LYS A 111 17.59 8.77 16.02
N ASN A 112 16.62 8.86 15.11
CA ASN A 112 16.81 9.40 13.76
C ASN A 112 15.67 10.35 13.37
N ASN A 113 15.81 11.63 13.73
CA ASN A 113 14.77 12.65 13.56
C ASN A 113 14.50 13.06 12.09
N ASP A 114 15.43 12.77 11.17
CA ASP A 114 15.25 13.02 9.73
C ASP A 114 14.44 11.91 9.01
N TYR A 115 14.15 10.81 9.72
CA TYR A 115 13.24 9.76 9.27
C TYR A 115 11.84 9.99 9.84
N VAL A 116 10.84 9.82 8.97
CA VAL A 116 9.42 9.99 9.30
C VAL A 116 8.67 8.66 9.34
N ALA A 117 9.24 7.62 8.72
CA ALA A 117 8.65 6.30 8.61
C ALA A 117 9.70 5.18 8.72
N VAL A 118 9.29 4.06 9.30
CA VAL A 118 10.06 2.83 9.39
C VAL A 118 9.18 1.64 9.02
N ALA A 119 9.69 0.81 8.13
CA ALA A 119 9.10 -0.46 7.76
C ALA A 119 9.97 -1.62 8.24
N GLY A 120 9.44 -2.83 8.18
CA GLY A 120 10.22 -4.06 8.27
C GLY A 120 10.00 -4.95 7.05
N LYS A 121 10.51 -6.17 7.11
CA LYS A 121 10.20 -7.22 6.17
C LYS A 121 8.70 -7.54 6.21
N VAL A 122 8.18 -7.90 5.05
CA VAL A 122 6.80 -8.30 4.86
C VAL A 122 6.76 -9.76 4.45
N PHE A 123 5.94 -10.54 5.12
CA PHE A 123 5.69 -11.94 4.81
C PHE A 123 4.25 -12.08 4.31
N SER A 124 4.00 -12.81 3.23
CA SER A 124 2.70 -12.78 2.53
C SER A 124 2.07 -14.15 2.33
N PRO A 125 1.40 -14.73 3.35
CA PRO A 125 0.68 -15.99 3.19
C PRO A 125 -0.54 -15.80 2.28
N TYR A 126 -0.83 -16.81 1.47
CA TYR A 126 -2.05 -16.89 0.67
C TYR A 126 -3.15 -17.57 1.47
N VAL A 127 -4.32 -16.97 1.50
CA VAL A 127 -5.53 -17.55 2.08
C VAL A 127 -6.57 -17.75 1.00
N TYR A 128 -7.31 -18.86 1.08
CA TYR A 128 -8.37 -19.21 0.15
C TYR A 128 -9.54 -19.82 0.90
N SER A 129 -10.74 -19.65 0.34
CA SER A 129 -11.91 -20.37 0.84
C SER A 129 -11.93 -21.79 0.25
N THR A 130 -12.15 -22.79 1.09
CA THR A 130 -12.33 -24.18 0.68
C THR A 130 -13.80 -24.47 0.35
N SER A 131 -14.08 -25.65 -0.21
CA SER A 131 -15.43 -26.06 -0.61
C SER A 131 -16.44 -26.16 0.54
N ASP A 132 -15.97 -26.36 1.77
CA ASP A 132 -16.77 -26.41 2.99
C ASP A 132 -16.85 -25.04 3.70
N SER A 133 -16.47 -23.95 3.03
CA SER A 133 -16.43 -22.58 3.58
C SER A 133 -15.46 -22.41 4.76
N THR A 134 -14.47 -23.28 4.90
CA THR A 134 -13.34 -23.07 5.82
C THR A 134 -12.24 -22.25 5.15
N LEU A 135 -11.31 -21.71 5.95
CA LEU A 135 -10.18 -20.95 5.43
C LEU A 135 -8.98 -21.88 5.26
N GLY A 136 -8.59 -22.11 4.00
CA GLY A 136 -7.30 -22.71 3.66
C GLY A 136 -6.21 -21.66 3.66
N VAL A 137 -5.01 -22.03 4.11
CA VAL A 137 -3.84 -21.15 4.16
C VAL A 137 -2.66 -21.84 3.50
N GLU A 138 -2.13 -21.23 2.43
CA GLU A 138 -0.90 -21.62 1.77
C GLU A 138 0.18 -20.58 2.06
N PHE A 139 1.24 -21.01 2.73
CA PHE A 139 2.37 -20.14 3.05
C PHE A 139 3.32 -20.09 1.85
N ILE A 140 2.97 -19.29 0.86
CA ILE A 140 3.86 -18.98 -0.27
C ILE A 140 4.73 -17.80 0.12
N ILE A 141 6.04 -17.97 -0.02
CA ILE A 141 7.02 -16.96 0.39
C ILE A 141 7.47 -16.24 -0.86
N ASP A 142 6.73 -15.19 -1.19
CA ASP A 142 7.09 -14.34 -2.30
C ASP A 142 8.16 -13.33 -1.87
N SER A 143 9.43 -13.76 -1.98
CA SER A 143 10.60 -12.89 -1.79
C SER A 143 10.72 -11.77 -2.83
N THR A 144 9.88 -11.76 -3.88
CA THR A 144 9.89 -10.73 -4.93
C THR A 144 8.96 -9.55 -4.61
N ASN A 145 8.14 -9.67 -3.56
CA ASN A 145 7.08 -8.73 -3.21
C ASN A 145 7.47 -7.79 -2.06
N ASP A 146 8.71 -7.31 -2.06
CA ASP A 146 9.17 -6.22 -1.21
C ASP A 146 8.49 -4.91 -1.65
N VAL A 147 7.23 -4.75 -1.26
CA VAL A 147 6.44 -3.54 -1.50
C VAL A 147 6.95 -2.35 -0.69
N VAL A 148 7.86 -2.58 0.26
CA VAL A 148 8.47 -1.54 1.10
C VAL A 148 10.00 -1.61 1.04
N ARG A 149 10.64 -0.45 0.89
CA ARG A 149 12.08 -0.26 0.73
C ARG A 149 12.57 0.90 1.59
N THR A 150 13.90 0.97 1.73
CA THR A 150 14.55 2.19 2.23
C THR A 150 14.52 3.25 1.12
N ILE A 151 14.00 4.43 1.46
CA ILE A 151 13.94 5.62 0.60
C ILE A 151 14.42 6.80 1.46
N ASP A 152 15.73 7.05 1.43
CA ASP A 152 16.41 7.98 2.33
C ASP A 152 17.23 9.06 1.62
N ASP A 153 16.93 9.31 0.34
CA ASP A 153 17.50 10.44 -0.39
C ASP A 153 17.23 11.77 0.36
N ASP A 154 18.19 12.68 0.38
CA ASP A 154 18.02 13.97 1.06
C ASP A 154 16.99 14.87 0.34
N SER A 155 16.90 14.76 -1.00
CA SER A 155 15.94 15.50 -1.82
C SER A 155 14.54 14.86 -1.81
N ALA A 156 13.52 15.63 -1.45
CA ALA A 156 12.12 15.20 -1.48
C ALA A 156 11.67 14.73 -2.88
N ILE A 157 12.09 15.43 -3.93
CA ILE A 157 11.81 15.04 -5.32
C ILE A 157 12.51 13.73 -5.66
N GLN A 158 13.75 13.52 -5.21
CA GLN A 158 14.45 12.27 -5.47
C GLN A 158 13.81 11.09 -4.73
N ARG A 159 13.37 11.27 -3.48
CA ARG A 159 12.58 10.27 -2.74
C ARG A 159 11.31 9.90 -3.50
N LEU A 160 10.58 10.89 -4.00
CA LEU A 160 9.37 10.67 -4.80
C LEU A 160 9.67 9.92 -6.11
N ILE A 161 10.70 10.30 -6.86
CA ILE A 161 11.10 9.60 -8.10
C ILE A 161 11.45 8.14 -7.78
N ASN A 162 12.24 7.92 -6.73
CA ASN A 162 12.74 6.60 -6.35
C ASN A 162 11.63 5.71 -5.80
N SER A 163 10.53 6.25 -5.26
CA SER A 163 9.39 5.48 -4.74
C SER A 163 8.37 5.07 -5.81
N PHE A 164 8.36 5.71 -6.99
CA PHE A 164 7.44 5.35 -8.08
C PHE A 164 8.09 4.48 -9.17
N SER A 165 9.40 4.20 -9.09
CA SER A 165 10.12 3.37 -10.06
C SER A 165 11.30 2.61 -9.44
N PRO A 166 11.11 1.38 -8.90
CA PRO A 166 9.84 0.65 -8.81
C PRO A 166 8.89 1.25 -7.77
N TRP A 167 7.61 0.87 -7.81
CA TRP A 167 6.62 1.27 -6.80
C TRP A 167 7.06 0.87 -5.39
N ASP A 168 6.83 1.75 -4.42
CA ASP A 168 7.07 1.57 -2.99
C ASP A 168 5.89 2.13 -2.21
N THR A 169 5.45 1.40 -1.19
CA THR A 169 4.35 1.83 -0.32
C THR A 169 4.84 2.16 1.09
N SER A 170 4.32 3.25 1.64
CA SER A 170 4.45 3.67 3.04
C SER A 170 3.22 3.29 3.86
N ALA A 171 2.18 2.74 3.22
CA ALA A 171 0.92 2.37 3.89
C ALA A 171 1.13 1.37 5.03
N PHE A 172 2.15 0.53 4.93
CA PHE A 172 2.50 -0.52 5.90
C PHE A 172 3.71 -0.17 6.78
N SER A 173 4.09 1.10 6.83
CA SER A 173 5.19 1.58 7.67
C SER A 173 4.65 2.19 8.96
N LEU A 174 5.38 2.03 10.06
CA LEU A 174 5.18 2.82 11.26
C LEU A 174 5.65 4.25 10.96
N GLN A 175 4.81 5.24 11.25
CA GLN A 175 5.07 6.64 10.94
C GLN A 175 4.96 7.50 12.20
N ARG A 176 5.64 8.64 12.20
CA ARG A 176 5.34 9.72 13.15
C ARG A 176 3.90 10.19 12.93
N SER A 177 3.13 10.29 13.99
CA SER A 177 1.72 10.70 13.93
C SER A 177 1.53 12.11 13.39
N SER A 178 2.48 13.01 13.62
CA SER A 178 2.48 14.34 13.02
C SER A 178 2.44 14.28 11.49
N MET A 179 3.17 13.32 10.91
CA MET A 179 3.28 13.15 9.46
C MET A 179 2.05 12.49 8.86
N ILE A 180 1.57 11.41 9.47
CA ILE A 180 0.35 10.75 8.98
C ILE A 180 -0.86 11.69 9.07
N LYS A 181 -0.92 12.55 10.10
CA LYS A 181 -1.92 13.63 10.21
C LYS A 181 -1.84 14.58 9.04
N THR A 182 -0.66 15.11 8.72
CA THR A 182 -0.47 15.98 7.55
C THR A 182 -0.92 15.30 6.25
N VAL A 183 -0.56 14.03 6.05
CA VAL A 183 -0.94 13.23 4.87
C VAL A 183 -2.47 13.13 4.74
N TYR A 184 -3.16 12.64 5.77
CA TYR A 184 -4.61 12.45 5.69
C TYR A 184 -5.41 13.76 5.75
N GLN A 185 -4.90 14.81 6.39
CA GLN A 185 -5.50 16.15 6.33
C GLN A 185 -5.44 16.74 4.92
N ASN A 186 -4.33 16.54 4.19
CA ASN A 186 -4.27 16.92 2.78
C ASN A 186 -5.13 16.02 1.91
N LEU A 187 -5.26 14.74 2.25
CA LEU A 187 -6.15 13.82 1.53
C LEU A 187 -7.62 14.28 1.57
N LYS A 188 -8.08 14.89 2.68
CA LYS A 188 -9.43 15.47 2.79
C LYS A 188 -9.73 16.55 1.73
N LYS A 189 -8.69 17.16 1.15
CA LYS A 189 -8.83 18.18 0.09
C LYS A 189 -9.17 17.54 -1.27
N LEU A 190 -8.93 16.24 -1.41
CA LEU A 190 -9.37 15.49 -2.58
C LEU A 190 -10.84 15.13 -2.37
N ASP A 191 -11.69 15.50 -3.33
CA ASP A 191 -13.10 15.11 -3.33
C ASP A 191 -13.27 13.64 -3.74
N LEU A 192 -12.79 12.73 -2.89
CA LEU A 192 -12.83 11.29 -3.13
C LEU A 192 -14.25 10.72 -3.09
N GLU A 193 -15.19 11.37 -2.37
CA GLU A 193 -16.58 10.93 -2.28
C GLU A 193 -17.32 11.11 -3.62
N SER A 194 -17.11 12.23 -4.30
CA SER A 194 -17.67 12.45 -5.65
C SER A 194 -16.97 11.62 -6.73
N HIS A 195 -15.85 10.96 -6.39
CA HIS A 195 -15.01 10.22 -7.32
C HIS A 195 -14.71 8.80 -6.80
N PRO A 196 -15.73 7.95 -6.57
CA PRO A 196 -15.57 6.65 -5.91
C PRO A 196 -14.65 5.68 -6.65
N ASP A 197 -14.42 5.88 -7.95
CA ASP A 197 -13.52 5.07 -8.78
C ASP A 197 -12.04 5.47 -8.65
N THR A 198 -11.68 6.36 -7.72
CA THR A 198 -10.31 6.87 -7.49
C THR A 198 -9.56 6.24 -6.34
N PHE A 199 -9.88 5.00 -5.98
CA PHE A 199 -9.20 4.31 -4.88
C PHE A 199 -7.66 4.38 -5.01
N ASP A 200 -7.14 4.16 -6.23
CA ASP A 200 -5.71 4.25 -6.54
C ASP A 200 -5.14 5.66 -6.34
N LEU A 201 -5.95 6.71 -6.56
CA LEU A 201 -5.53 8.10 -6.37
C LEU A 201 -5.23 8.40 -4.90
N ALA A 202 -6.06 7.90 -3.99
CA ALA A 202 -5.83 8.06 -2.56
C ALA A 202 -4.56 7.32 -2.13
N GLU A 203 -4.30 6.13 -2.67
CA GLU A 203 -3.06 5.40 -2.42
C GLU A 203 -1.84 6.16 -2.95
N TRP A 204 -1.90 6.70 -4.17
CA TRP A 204 -0.79 7.49 -4.73
C TRP A 204 -0.55 8.75 -3.92
N ALA A 205 -1.62 9.46 -3.57
CA ALA A 205 -1.59 10.63 -2.71
C ALA A 205 -0.84 10.34 -1.40
N ILE A 206 -1.29 9.33 -0.65
CA ILE A 206 -0.72 8.96 0.65
C ILE A 206 0.76 8.62 0.50
N ASN A 207 1.11 7.78 -0.48
CA ASN A 207 2.48 7.34 -0.68
C ASN A 207 3.41 8.46 -1.13
N GLY A 208 2.99 9.27 -2.11
CA GLY A 208 3.78 10.40 -2.59
C GLY A 208 4.00 11.46 -1.52
N MET A 209 2.95 11.84 -0.78
CA MET A 209 3.07 12.79 0.32
C MET A 209 4.02 12.29 1.41
N SER A 210 3.92 11.01 1.79
CA SER A 210 4.80 10.41 2.80
C SER A 210 6.28 10.51 2.40
N LYS A 211 6.61 10.29 1.11
CA LYS A 211 8.00 10.40 0.62
C LYS A 211 8.48 11.83 0.49
N ILE A 212 7.60 12.77 0.21
CA ILE A 212 7.96 14.20 0.18
C ILE A 212 8.30 14.67 1.59
N LEU A 213 7.48 14.30 2.57
CA LEU A 213 7.60 14.78 3.95
C LEU A 213 8.84 14.27 4.68
N GLY A 214 9.41 13.12 4.32
CA GLY A 214 10.68 12.68 4.92
C GLY A 214 11.19 11.34 4.45
N LYS A 215 12.26 10.88 5.11
CA LYS A 215 12.93 9.61 4.80
C LYS A 215 12.18 8.41 5.38
N GLN A 216 12.26 7.29 4.68
CA GLN A 216 11.78 6.00 5.15
C GLN A 216 12.93 5.01 5.25
N LYS A 217 13.03 4.32 6.39
CA LYS A 217 13.94 3.18 6.56
C LYS A 217 13.16 1.87 6.47
N ARG A 218 13.77 0.84 5.87
CA ARG A 218 13.34 -0.54 6.09
C ARG A 218 14.36 -1.28 6.95
N LEU A 219 13.87 -1.89 8.02
CA LEU A 219 14.60 -2.81 8.88
C LEU A 219 14.55 -4.25 8.34
N ASP A 220 15.49 -5.06 8.80
CA ASP A 220 15.59 -6.48 8.43
C ASP A 220 14.68 -7.39 9.27
N ASP A 221 14.04 -6.85 10.31
CA ASP A 221 13.07 -7.51 11.17
C ASP A 221 11.72 -7.75 10.47
N LEU A 222 11.02 -8.85 10.78
CA LEU A 222 9.66 -9.10 10.28
C LEU A 222 8.69 -8.14 10.98
N LEU A 223 8.10 -7.19 10.24
CA LEU A 223 7.12 -6.26 10.79
C LEU A 223 5.69 -6.72 10.51
N LEU A 224 5.44 -7.17 9.29
CA LEU A 224 4.09 -7.37 8.76
C LEU A 224 3.94 -8.76 8.16
N VAL A 225 2.88 -9.46 8.55
CA VAL A 225 2.33 -10.60 7.83
C VAL A 225 1.09 -10.13 7.09
N MET A 226 1.25 -9.92 5.78
CA MET A 226 0.22 -9.38 4.89
C MET A 226 -0.55 -10.50 4.20
N THR A 227 -1.81 -10.66 4.54
CA THR A 227 -2.59 -11.77 4.00
C THR A 227 -2.97 -11.52 2.54
N ARG A 228 -2.64 -12.46 1.65
CA ARG A 228 -3.03 -12.43 0.23
C ARG A 228 -4.23 -13.31 -0.02
N HIS A 229 -5.27 -12.77 -0.64
CA HIS A 229 -6.54 -13.49 -0.82
C HIS A 229 -6.57 -14.13 -2.20
N ALA A 230 -6.44 -15.45 -2.27
CA ALA A 230 -6.63 -16.20 -3.50
C ALA A 230 -8.13 -16.28 -3.82
N LEU A 231 -8.58 -15.36 -4.66
CA LEU A 231 -9.96 -15.29 -5.14
C LEU A 231 -10.32 -16.53 -5.99
N THR A 232 -11.50 -17.12 -5.75
CA THR A 232 -12.09 -18.13 -6.63
C THR A 232 -12.41 -17.54 -8.00
N GLY A 233 -12.66 -18.37 -9.02
CA GLY A 233 -12.96 -17.90 -10.38
C GLY A 233 -14.15 -16.94 -10.48
N SER A 234 -15.21 -17.15 -9.69
CA SER A 234 -16.37 -16.25 -9.59
C SER A 234 -16.03 -14.94 -8.88
N GLN A 235 -15.28 -14.98 -7.79
CA GLN A 235 -14.82 -13.79 -7.08
C GLN A 235 -13.84 -12.95 -7.90
N ARG A 236 -12.97 -13.59 -8.69
CA ARG A 236 -12.13 -12.91 -9.69
C ARG A 236 -12.99 -12.24 -10.75
N LEU A 237 -14.06 -12.88 -11.21
CA LEU A 237 -14.95 -12.29 -12.20
C LEU A 237 -15.70 -11.07 -11.65
N ASP A 238 -16.17 -11.10 -10.41
CA ASP A 238 -16.82 -9.94 -9.78
C ASP A 238 -15.82 -8.82 -9.48
N THR A 239 -14.60 -9.16 -9.04
CA THR A 239 -13.50 -8.19 -8.92
C THR A 239 -13.13 -7.59 -10.27
N MET A 240 -13.12 -8.39 -11.34
CA MET A 240 -12.90 -7.91 -12.71
C MET A 240 -14.05 -7.02 -13.19
N LYS A 241 -15.31 -7.28 -12.81
CA LYS A 241 -16.44 -6.37 -13.07
C LYS A 241 -16.30 -5.06 -12.30
N THR A 242 -15.88 -5.11 -11.03
CA THR A 242 -15.59 -3.89 -10.24
C THR A 242 -14.40 -3.12 -10.83
N LYS A 243 -13.35 -3.82 -11.28
CA LYS A 243 -12.21 -3.22 -12.00
C LYS A 243 -12.60 -2.71 -13.39
N GLN A 244 -13.57 -3.32 -14.05
CA GLN A 244 -14.12 -2.84 -15.31
C GLN A 244 -14.89 -1.53 -15.09
N ILE A 245 -15.69 -1.46 -14.02
CA ILE A 245 -16.36 -0.23 -13.58
C ILE A 245 -15.33 0.83 -13.16
N SER A 246 -14.28 0.46 -12.42
CA SER A 246 -13.21 1.40 -12.04
C SER A 246 -12.38 1.86 -13.24
N THR A 247 -12.18 1.01 -14.25
CA THR A 247 -11.53 1.39 -15.51
C THR A 247 -12.43 2.35 -16.29
N GLU A 248 -13.74 2.14 -16.31
CA GLU A 248 -14.72 3.09 -16.87
C GLU A 248 -14.81 4.39 -16.06
N GLY A 249 -14.58 4.35 -14.75
CA GLY A 249 -14.50 5.51 -13.84
C GLY A 249 -13.20 6.31 -13.94
N LEU A 250 -12.06 5.64 -14.07
CA LEU A 250 -10.76 6.22 -14.39
C LEU A 250 -10.74 6.87 -15.78
N LEU A 251 -11.61 6.42 -16.69
CA LEU A 251 -11.87 7.07 -17.97
C LEU A 251 -12.83 8.27 -17.90
N LYS A 252 -13.58 8.43 -16.79
CA LYS A 252 -14.51 9.55 -16.56
C LYS A 252 -13.87 10.72 -15.84
N ILE A 253 -12.92 10.48 -14.94
CA ILE A 253 -12.07 11.54 -14.42
C ILE A 253 -11.15 11.95 -15.53
N ASP A 254 -11.07 13.25 -15.80
CA ASP A 254 -10.03 13.73 -16.68
C ASP A 254 -8.72 13.37 -15.99
N LEU A 255 -8.02 12.34 -16.47
CA LEU A 255 -6.72 11.90 -15.96
C LEU A 255 -5.78 13.09 -15.72
N MET A 256 -5.91 14.13 -16.55
CA MET A 256 -5.18 15.37 -16.41
C MET A 256 -5.52 16.12 -15.12
N GLU A 257 -6.80 16.16 -14.74
CA GLU A 257 -7.28 16.75 -13.49
C GLU A 257 -6.73 16.00 -12.28
N ALA A 258 -6.78 14.66 -12.27
CA ALA A 258 -6.21 13.85 -11.19
C ALA A 258 -4.70 14.07 -11.01
N ILE A 259 -3.93 14.05 -12.11
CA ILE A 259 -2.48 14.32 -12.10
C ILE A 259 -2.20 15.76 -11.64
N PHE A 260 -3.03 16.73 -12.03
CA PHE A 260 -2.86 18.12 -11.66
C PHE A 260 -3.19 18.37 -10.19
N LEU A 261 -4.25 17.74 -9.67
CA LEU A 261 -4.64 17.79 -8.26
C LEU A 261 -3.54 17.20 -7.37
N LEU A 262 -3.07 15.98 -7.68
CA LEU A 262 -1.95 15.38 -6.95
C LEU A 262 -0.67 16.21 -7.09
N GLY A 263 -0.39 16.69 -8.30
CA GLY A 263 0.79 17.49 -8.58
C GLY A 263 0.85 18.77 -7.76
N ASN A 264 -0.28 19.48 -7.63
CA ASN A 264 -0.36 20.68 -6.81
C ASN A 264 -0.27 20.33 -5.32
N MET A 265 -1.00 19.33 -4.86
CA MET A 265 -0.96 18.89 -3.45
C MET A 265 0.45 18.50 -3.01
N TRP A 266 1.20 17.82 -3.87
CA TRP A 266 2.59 17.45 -3.60
C TRP A 266 3.53 18.65 -3.68
N GLN A 267 3.30 19.55 -4.63
CA GLN A 267 4.07 20.78 -4.75
C GLN A 267 3.95 21.65 -3.49
N ASP A 268 2.76 21.72 -2.89
CA ASP A 268 2.48 22.49 -1.67
C ASP A 268 3.21 21.92 -0.44
N LEU A 269 3.60 20.63 -0.48
CA LEU A 269 4.32 19.96 0.60
C LEU A 269 5.84 19.94 0.40
N LEU A 270 6.33 20.35 -0.77
CA LEU A 270 7.76 20.41 -0.99
C LEU A 270 8.38 21.50 -0.09
N PRO A 271 9.57 21.23 0.49
CA PRO A 271 10.38 22.29 1.06
C PRO A 271 10.63 23.40 0.03
N SER A 272 10.85 24.63 0.50
CA SER A 272 11.20 25.76 -0.37
C SER A 272 12.33 25.37 -1.32
N SER A 273 12.06 25.49 -2.62
CA SER A 273 12.98 25.07 -3.68
C SER A 273 13.48 26.28 -4.45
N ASP A 274 14.75 26.23 -4.85
CA ASP A 274 15.37 27.21 -5.73
C ASP A 274 14.74 27.19 -7.15
N ASN A 275 14.02 26.11 -7.50
CA ASN A 275 13.35 26.01 -8.81
C ASN A 275 12.00 25.26 -8.72
N PRO A 276 10.94 25.92 -8.22
CA PRO A 276 9.61 25.31 -8.06
C PRO A 276 8.99 24.82 -9.38
N ILE A 277 9.30 25.48 -10.49
CA ILE A 277 8.81 25.08 -11.82
C ILE A 277 9.38 23.72 -12.22
N LYS A 278 10.68 23.52 -12.01
CA LYS A 278 11.36 22.25 -12.33
C LYS A 278 10.86 21.11 -11.45
N ASP A 279 10.58 21.38 -10.18
CA ASP A 279 10.06 20.37 -9.26
C ASP A 279 8.63 19.96 -9.62
N ARG A 280 7.78 20.93 -9.95
CA ARG A 280 6.43 20.66 -10.48
C ARG A 280 6.48 19.82 -11.74
N GLN A 281 7.38 20.16 -12.65
CA GLN A 281 7.63 19.40 -13.87
C GLN A 281 8.08 17.95 -13.58
N ALA A 282 8.95 17.76 -12.59
CA ALA A 282 9.39 16.43 -12.17
C ALA A 282 8.24 15.61 -11.57
N ILE A 283 7.42 16.20 -10.70
CA ILE A 283 6.23 15.56 -10.11
C ILE A 283 5.27 15.08 -11.20
N ILE A 284 4.90 15.98 -12.13
CA ILE A 284 4.00 15.64 -13.24
C ILE A 284 4.60 14.53 -14.09
N GLY A 285 5.90 14.58 -14.36
CA GLY A 285 6.61 13.54 -15.11
C GLY A 285 6.57 12.16 -14.43
N VAL A 286 6.78 12.11 -13.10
CA VAL A 286 6.69 10.87 -12.32
C VAL A 286 5.28 10.29 -12.36
N LEU A 287 4.26 11.09 -12.05
CA LEU A 287 2.85 10.68 -12.08
C LEU A 287 2.44 10.16 -13.45
N SER A 288 2.78 10.91 -14.51
CA SER A 288 2.43 10.56 -15.88
C SER A 288 3.06 9.24 -16.32
N LYS A 289 4.34 9.04 -16.00
CA LYS A 289 5.06 7.80 -16.32
C LYS A 289 4.51 6.61 -15.53
N PHE A 290 4.27 6.79 -14.24
CA PHE A 290 3.73 5.76 -13.39
C PHE A 290 2.35 5.31 -13.86
N TYR A 291 1.46 6.27 -14.10
CA TYR A 291 0.14 6.01 -14.64
C TYR A 291 0.19 5.25 -15.97
N SER A 292 1.02 5.72 -16.91
CA SER A 292 1.21 5.07 -18.21
C SER A 292 1.62 3.61 -18.06
N ASN A 293 2.50 3.32 -17.09
CA ASN A 293 2.94 1.95 -16.81
C ASN A 293 1.83 1.09 -16.22
N GLN A 294 1.00 1.62 -15.32
CA GLN A 294 -0.12 0.87 -14.75
C GLN A 294 -1.17 0.54 -15.83
N VAL A 295 -1.60 1.53 -16.61
CA VAL A 295 -2.53 1.31 -17.72
C VAL A 295 -1.99 0.30 -18.73
N ASN A 296 -0.68 0.37 -19.05
CA ASN A 296 -0.07 -0.61 -19.94
C ASN A 296 -0.06 -2.03 -19.35
N LYS A 297 0.21 -2.18 -18.04
CA LYS A 297 0.15 -3.48 -17.36
C LYS A 297 -1.27 -4.05 -17.41
N ASP A 298 -2.27 -3.24 -17.06
CA ASP A 298 -3.66 -3.66 -17.07
C ASP A 298 -4.10 -4.04 -18.49
N PHE A 299 -3.71 -3.25 -19.49
CA PHE A 299 -4.00 -3.56 -20.89
C PHE A 299 -3.31 -4.84 -21.39
N VAL A 300 -2.06 -5.10 -20.98
CA VAL A 300 -1.33 -6.33 -21.33
C VAL A 300 -1.94 -7.55 -20.64
N GLN A 301 -2.31 -7.44 -19.36
CA GLN A 301 -3.03 -8.50 -18.65
C GLN A 301 -4.40 -8.77 -19.31
N TYR A 302 -5.11 -7.72 -19.72
CA TYR A 302 -6.39 -7.79 -20.40
C TYR A 302 -6.31 -8.46 -21.78
N LYS A 303 -5.18 -8.30 -22.49
CA LYS A 303 -4.94 -8.99 -23.76
C LYS A 303 -4.86 -10.51 -23.64
N ASN A 304 -4.61 -11.07 -22.45
CA ASN A 304 -4.19 -12.46 -22.28
C ASN A 304 -5.21 -13.45 -21.70
N LYS A 305 -6.52 -13.16 -21.62
CA LYS A 305 -7.57 -14.21 -21.59
C LYS A 305 -8.95 -13.60 -21.89
N GLN A 306 -9.59 -14.10 -22.96
CA GLN A 306 -11.01 -13.90 -23.33
C GLN A 306 -11.51 -12.47 -23.67
N VAL A 307 -10.89 -11.77 -24.63
CA VAL A 307 -11.39 -10.45 -25.07
C VAL A 307 -11.27 -10.26 -26.58
N GLU A 308 -12.13 -10.94 -27.33
CA GLU A 308 -12.44 -10.52 -28.71
C GLU A 308 -13.70 -9.64 -28.77
N ASN A 309 -14.66 -9.82 -27.84
CA ASN A 309 -15.87 -8.99 -27.76
C ASN A 309 -15.64 -7.60 -27.15
N ALA A 310 -14.80 -7.45 -26.12
CA ALA A 310 -14.55 -6.12 -25.54
C ALA A 310 -13.61 -5.23 -26.39
N ARG A 311 -12.93 -5.80 -27.39
CA ARG A 311 -12.13 -5.03 -28.37
C ARG A 311 -12.99 -4.06 -29.19
N ARG A 312 -14.28 -4.34 -29.36
CA ARG A 312 -15.17 -3.52 -30.19
C ARG A 312 -15.79 -2.34 -29.43
N ILE A 313 -15.98 -2.48 -28.12
CA ILE A 313 -16.56 -1.45 -27.24
C ILE A 313 -15.50 -0.42 -26.81
N ASN A 314 -14.20 -0.79 -26.76
CA ASN A 314 -13.17 0.02 -26.10
C ASN A 314 -12.27 0.87 -27.04
N GLN A 315 -12.50 0.86 -28.35
CA GLN A 315 -11.65 1.61 -29.29
C GLN A 315 -11.76 3.14 -29.13
N GLU A 316 -12.94 3.63 -28.75
CA GLU A 316 -13.16 5.06 -28.56
C GLU A 316 -12.50 5.59 -27.29
N ALA A 317 -12.55 4.82 -26.20
CA ALA A 317 -11.82 5.13 -24.96
C ALA A 317 -10.30 5.14 -25.18
N ILE A 318 -9.77 4.14 -25.90
CA ILE A 318 -8.34 4.08 -26.29
C ILE A 318 -7.98 5.31 -27.14
N ARG A 319 -8.86 5.76 -28.03
CA ARG A 319 -8.65 6.97 -28.84
C ARG A 319 -8.64 8.24 -27.98
N LYS A 320 -9.59 8.39 -27.06
CA LYS A 320 -9.63 9.53 -26.11
C LYS A 320 -8.38 9.57 -25.25
N TYR A 321 -7.95 8.42 -24.70
CA TYR A 321 -6.71 8.28 -23.95
C TYR A 321 -5.47 8.67 -24.77
N ARG A 322 -5.31 8.13 -25.99
CA ARG A 322 -4.19 8.49 -26.88
C ARG A 322 -4.17 9.99 -27.20
N ASN A 323 -5.33 10.62 -27.36
CA ASN A 323 -5.43 12.05 -27.62
C ASN A 323 -5.08 12.88 -26.39
N SER A 324 -5.49 12.48 -25.19
CA SER A 324 -5.11 13.14 -23.93
C SER A 324 -3.62 12.95 -23.63
N MET A 325 -3.07 11.74 -23.83
CA MET A 325 -1.64 11.47 -23.67
C MET A 325 -0.80 12.20 -24.73
N SER A 326 -1.26 12.31 -25.97
CA SER A 326 -0.58 13.11 -27.01
C SER A 326 -0.58 14.60 -26.66
N ARG A 327 -1.69 15.13 -26.11
CA ARG A 327 -1.74 16.50 -25.58
C ARG A 327 -0.76 16.68 -24.41
N LEU A 328 -0.73 15.74 -23.46
CA LEU A 328 0.20 15.73 -22.34
C LEU A 328 1.65 15.70 -22.80
N MET A 329 2.00 14.77 -23.70
CA MET A 329 3.36 14.64 -24.24
C MET A 329 3.78 15.86 -25.07
N LYS A 330 2.84 16.56 -25.72
CA LYS A 330 3.11 17.86 -26.36
C LYS A 330 3.31 18.99 -25.35
N SER A 331 2.62 18.95 -24.21
CA SER A 331 2.86 19.89 -23.10
C SER A 331 4.16 19.57 -22.34
N CYS A 332 4.55 18.29 -22.28
CA CYS A 332 5.77 17.79 -21.65
C CYS A 332 6.97 17.71 -22.60
N SER A 333 6.85 18.02 -23.89
CA SER A 333 7.99 18.00 -24.84
C SER A 333 9.05 19.06 -24.52
N PHE A 334 8.68 20.11 -23.77
CA PHE A 334 9.61 21.06 -23.13
C PHE A 334 10.43 20.43 -21.97
N LEU A 335 9.89 19.38 -21.35
CA LEU A 335 10.44 18.67 -20.20
C LEU A 335 11.49 17.65 -20.67
N ASP A 336 11.30 17.04 -21.84
CA ASP A 336 12.24 16.08 -22.45
C ASP A 336 13.56 16.75 -22.88
N GLU A 337 13.51 18.02 -23.29
CA GLU A 337 14.70 18.82 -23.60
C GLU A 337 15.47 19.24 -22.32
N SER A 338 14.73 19.53 -21.24
CA SER A 338 15.30 19.87 -19.93
C SER A 338 15.90 18.65 -19.23
N ILE A 339 15.25 17.49 -19.32
CA ILE A 339 15.76 16.20 -18.84
C ILE A 339 16.96 15.73 -19.68
N ARG A 340 16.96 15.94 -21.01
CA ARG A 340 18.16 15.73 -21.85
C ARG A 340 19.32 16.64 -21.45
N LYS A 341 19.07 17.92 -21.18
CA LYS A 341 20.10 18.87 -20.73
C LYS A 341 20.65 18.49 -19.37
N VAL A 342 19.83 17.99 -18.44
CA VAL A 342 20.28 17.46 -17.15
C VAL A 342 21.04 16.13 -17.30
N LYS A 343 20.57 15.18 -18.13
CA LYS A 343 21.30 13.94 -18.43
C LYS A 343 22.66 14.22 -19.07
N ASN A 344 22.73 15.15 -20.02
CA ASN A 344 23.98 15.53 -20.71
C ASN A 344 24.95 16.31 -19.81
N LYS A 345 24.47 16.93 -18.73
CA LYS A 345 25.33 17.54 -17.70
C LYS A 345 25.94 16.52 -16.73
N PHE A 346 25.38 15.30 -16.64
CA PHE A 346 25.87 14.21 -15.79
C PHE A 346 26.66 13.13 -16.57
N THR A 347 26.60 13.09 -17.91
CA THR A 347 27.40 12.16 -18.75
C THR A 347 28.77 12.70 -19.18
N THR A 348 29.46 13.44 -18.29
CA THR A 348 30.89 13.78 -18.47
C THR A 348 31.79 13.15 -17.41
N ARG A 349 31.62 11.84 -17.18
CA ARG A 349 32.56 10.87 -16.60
C ARG A 349 31.77 9.55 -16.60
N THR A 350 32.08 8.50 -17.35
CA THR A 350 33.36 7.79 -17.37
C THR A 350 33.35 6.77 -18.54
N LYS A 351 34.52 6.55 -19.13
CA LYS A 351 34.87 5.58 -20.18
C LYS A 351 34.49 4.11 -19.85
N LEU A 352 33.23 3.70 -19.97
CA LEU A 352 32.82 2.29 -19.77
C LEU A 352 32.12 1.62 -20.97
N GLU A 353 31.81 2.34 -22.04
CA GLU A 353 31.11 1.74 -23.19
C GLU A 353 32.03 1.02 -24.18
N LYS A 354 33.36 1.08 -23.99
CA LYS A 354 34.33 0.41 -24.89
C LYS A 354 34.67 -1.04 -24.50
N ILE A 355 34.19 -1.54 -23.35
CA ILE A 355 34.52 -2.90 -22.86
C ILE A 355 33.44 -3.94 -23.23
N VAL A 356 32.24 -3.52 -23.62
CA VAL A 356 31.10 -4.44 -23.80
C VAL A 356 31.01 -5.05 -25.21
N LYS A 357 31.80 -4.59 -26.19
CA LYS A 357 31.74 -5.14 -27.56
C LYS A 357 32.53 -6.44 -27.80
N ASP A 358 33.43 -6.85 -26.90
CA ASP A 358 34.34 -7.98 -27.16
C ASP A 358 34.14 -9.24 -26.28
N LYS A 359 32.99 -9.42 -25.63
CA LYS A 359 32.67 -10.72 -25.00
C LYS A 359 31.28 -11.23 -25.35
N LYS A 360 31.14 -11.73 -26.57
CA LYS A 360 30.21 -12.84 -26.88
C LYS A 360 30.73 -14.11 -26.19
N ILE A 361 30.35 -14.35 -24.94
CA ILE A 361 30.47 -15.67 -24.29
C ILE A 361 29.21 -15.91 -23.46
N GLY A 362 28.45 -16.93 -23.87
CA GLY A 362 27.51 -17.72 -23.07
C GLY A 362 26.45 -16.97 -22.25
N HIS A 363 25.18 -17.10 -22.64
CA HIS A 363 24.07 -16.98 -21.69
C HIS A 363 24.27 -17.98 -20.54
N LYS A 364 24.80 -17.50 -19.42
CA LYS A 364 24.48 -18.05 -18.10
C LYS A 364 23.39 -17.16 -17.52
N GLU A 365 22.23 -17.75 -17.28
CA GLU A 365 21.20 -17.20 -16.41
C GLU A 365 21.87 -16.63 -15.16
N LYS A 366 21.59 -15.35 -14.87
CA LYS A 366 21.95 -14.78 -13.58
C LYS A 366 21.13 -15.53 -12.52
N LYS A 367 21.81 -16.41 -11.78
CA LYS A 367 21.32 -16.94 -10.51
C LYS A 367 21.00 -15.74 -9.61
N HIS A 368 19.73 -15.36 -9.55
CA HIS A 368 19.22 -14.57 -8.44
C HIS A 368 19.44 -15.40 -7.18
N ILE A 369 20.05 -14.80 -6.16
CA ILE A 369 20.22 -15.44 -4.86
C ILE A 369 18.82 -15.45 -4.23
N ASN A 370 18.06 -16.52 -4.51
CA ASN A 370 16.83 -16.87 -3.83
C ASN A 370 17.21 -17.31 -2.41
N SER A 371 17.03 -16.46 -1.42
CA SER A 371 16.88 -16.92 -0.04
C SER A 371 15.39 -17.15 0.22
N GLU A 372 14.87 -18.29 -0.25
CA GLU A 372 13.57 -18.81 0.19
C GLU A 372 13.69 -19.21 1.66
N ILE A 373 13.21 -18.40 2.60
CA ILE A 373 13.14 -18.84 4.01
C ILE A 373 11.94 -19.77 4.15
N LYS A 374 12.07 -21.08 3.92
CA LYS A 374 10.92 -22.02 3.98
C LYS A 374 10.22 -21.97 5.35
N LEU A 375 8.94 -22.38 5.43
CA LEU A 375 8.21 -22.47 6.72
C LEU A 375 9.00 -23.27 7.78
N ASN A 376 9.80 -24.25 7.35
CA ASN A 376 10.70 -25.00 8.21
C ASN A 376 11.86 -24.12 8.74
N GLU A 377 12.40 -23.23 7.92
CA GLU A 377 13.44 -22.26 8.32
C GLU A 377 12.89 -21.22 9.31
N ILE A 378 11.62 -20.79 9.16
CA ILE A 378 10.94 -19.94 10.17
C ILE A 378 10.76 -20.68 11.50
N LYS A 379 10.51 -22.00 11.46
CA LYS A 379 10.38 -22.83 12.67
C LYS A 379 11.74 -23.13 13.33
N GLU A 380 12.83 -23.04 12.59
CA GLU A 380 14.20 -23.29 13.04
C GLU A 380 14.86 -22.01 13.59
N ASP A 381 14.54 -20.83 13.05
CA ASP A 381 14.95 -19.54 13.62
C ASP A 381 14.09 -19.20 14.84
N GLN A 382 14.68 -19.25 16.03
CA GLN A 382 13.98 -19.03 17.29
C GLN A 382 13.34 -17.64 17.39
N ASN A 383 13.99 -16.61 16.84
CA ASN A 383 13.46 -15.25 16.86
C ASN A 383 12.25 -15.13 15.93
N LEU A 384 12.34 -15.65 14.71
CA LEU A 384 11.21 -15.62 13.77
C LEU A 384 10.06 -16.49 14.26
N LYS A 385 10.35 -17.61 14.92
CA LYS A 385 9.33 -18.52 15.47
C LYS A 385 8.47 -17.85 16.54
N GLU A 386 9.07 -17.13 17.48
CA GLU A 386 8.34 -16.45 18.55
C GLU A 386 7.37 -15.39 18.00
N ASP A 387 7.80 -14.64 16.98
CA ASP A 387 6.98 -13.61 16.34
C ASP A 387 5.92 -14.21 15.41
N PHE A 388 6.25 -15.28 14.68
CA PHE A 388 5.40 -15.83 13.62
C PHE A 388 4.36 -16.83 14.12
N MET A 389 4.66 -17.64 15.14
CA MET A 389 3.75 -18.71 15.58
C MET A 389 2.39 -18.22 16.09
N PRO A 390 2.28 -17.10 16.83
CA PRO A 390 0.98 -16.54 17.19
C PRO A 390 0.13 -16.16 15.96
N ILE A 391 0.77 -15.62 14.92
CA ILE A 391 0.12 -15.27 13.65
C ILE A 391 -0.31 -16.53 12.90
N TYR A 392 0.58 -17.53 12.80
CA TYR A 392 0.29 -18.83 12.20
C TYR A 392 -0.94 -19.46 12.85
N ASN A 393 -0.98 -19.51 14.19
CA ASN A 393 -2.11 -20.06 14.94
C ASN A 393 -3.40 -19.27 14.69
N SER A 394 -3.33 -17.93 14.62
CA SER A 394 -4.47 -17.08 14.28
C SER A 394 -5.00 -17.36 12.86
N LEU A 395 -4.13 -17.68 11.92
CA LEU A 395 -4.51 -18.00 10.54
C LEU A 395 -5.10 -19.42 10.43
N THR A 396 -4.44 -20.43 11.00
CA THR A 396 -4.77 -21.85 10.74
C THR A 396 -5.75 -22.47 11.74
N ASN A 397 -5.76 -22.03 13.00
CA ASN A 397 -6.49 -22.71 14.08
C ASN A 397 -7.70 -21.93 14.57
N PHE A 398 -8.03 -20.82 13.91
CA PHE A 398 -9.16 -20.01 14.30
C PHE A 398 -10.49 -20.64 13.85
N SER A 399 -11.37 -20.87 14.81
CA SER A 399 -12.75 -21.29 14.59
C SER A 399 -13.69 -20.13 14.96
N PRO A 400 -14.40 -19.51 14.00
CA PRO A 400 -15.32 -18.42 14.30
C PRO A 400 -16.44 -18.92 15.22
N LYS A 401 -16.85 -18.10 16.18
CA LYS A 401 -17.95 -18.48 17.10
C LYS A 401 -19.28 -18.64 16.36
N ASN A 402 -19.46 -17.94 15.24
CA ASN A 402 -20.61 -18.10 14.33
C ASN A 402 -20.20 -18.85 13.06
N LYS A 403 -20.55 -20.15 12.99
CA LYS A 403 -20.24 -21.05 11.86
C LYS A 403 -21.10 -20.81 10.60
N SER A 404 -22.09 -19.93 10.65
CA SER A 404 -23.09 -19.76 9.59
C SER A 404 -22.68 -18.82 8.44
N GLU A 405 -21.52 -18.18 8.51
CA GLU A 405 -21.08 -17.21 7.50
C GLU A 405 -19.81 -17.69 6.76
N SER A 406 -19.78 -17.50 5.44
CA SER A 406 -18.60 -17.78 4.62
C SER A 406 -17.58 -16.63 4.69
N TYR A 407 -16.29 -16.97 4.54
CA TYR A 407 -15.21 -15.98 4.53
C TYR A 407 -15.35 -14.99 3.37
N THR A 408 -15.52 -13.72 3.73
CA THR A 408 -15.45 -12.61 2.77
C THR A 408 -13.99 -12.27 2.53
N LEU A 409 -13.50 -12.61 1.34
CA LEU A 409 -12.14 -12.35 0.89
C LEU A 409 -12.02 -10.94 0.28
N ARG A 410 -10.86 -10.31 0.43
CA ARG A 410 -10.59 -9.00 -0.18
C ARG A 410 -10.42 -9.14 -1.70
N PRO A 411 -11.20 -8.42 -2.53
CA PRO A 411 -10.89 -8.27 -3.95
C PRO A 411 -9.49 -7.65 -4.10
N ILE A 412 -8.59 -8.29 -4.85
CA ILE A 412 -7.27 -7.72 -5.23
C ILE A 412 -7.47 -6.70 -6.34
#